data_AF-A0A8J8CRN0-F1
#
_entry.id   AF-A0A8J8CRN0-F1
#
_cell.length_a   1.000
_cell.length_b   1.000
_cell.length_c   1.000
_cell.angle_alpha   90.00
_cell.angle_beta   90.00
_cell.angle_gamma   90.00
#
_symmetry.space_group_name_H-M   'P 1'
#
loop_
_entity.id
_entity.type
_entity.pdbx_description
1 polymer ?
#
loop_
_entity_poly.entity_id
_entity_poly.type
_entity_poly.pdbx_seq_one_letter_code
_entity_poly.pdbx_strand_id
1 'polypeptide(L)'
;MEKQYCVSCGAAIAETDSFCFKCGSSVETTKTIQEVHNASLVSQVSEEAPQRRTRKIKRHGKKIVFIPILILMILVPVIVISSVSHMQKPLGTLTYDVPDSGITSIDLTISNDIGSVDIIYDDSISNLFEAVITVRGGLRASFDDAVNFNHEIIGDRININFFHNNELRNLFRMKQLNHEIDILMNPTATVDFDIQSATGSVSVEVEFEDDLVIENLSLESSTGSAKFYGNYLNNLTLGDVSLSSSTGSIVFDLEDSTNTYLTGLILHTSTGSVTADLGEYLTLDCSTVSLDTSTGSVTLAYSNIIHENNVYWSLSTSTGSVNLFIEQTILSPTNASMDFVLDTSTGSVTTYCELDSEIGIEIDADTSTGSITLPNGNDYYVSSDFALKAIQYSFVLTTSTGSITANVVN
;
A
#
# COMPACT_ATOMS: atom_id res chain seq x y z
N MET A 1 -18.06 -20.73 -18.46
CA MET A 1 -17.26 -20.98 -17.26
C MET A 1 -16.35 -19.78 -17.12
N GLU A 2 -16.66 -18.91 -16.15
CA GLU A 2 -15.80 -17.76 -15.84
C GLU A 2 -14.51 -18.28 -15.22
N LYS A 3 -13.36 -17.82 -15.71
CA LYS A 3 -12.06 -18.19 -15.13
C LYS A 3 -11.80 -17.23 -13.97
N GLN A 4 -11.58 -17.77 -12.77
CA GLN A 4 -11.16 -16.98 -11.61
C GLN A 4 -9.64 -16.97 -11.51
N TYR A 5 -9.06 -15.86 -11.03
CA TYR A 5 -7.62 -15.70 -10.85
C TYR A 5 -7.31 -15.27 -9.42
N CYS A 6 -6.16 -15.69 -8.91
CA CYS A 6 -5.72 -15.36 -7.56
C CYS A 6 -5.32 -13.88 -7.47
N VAL A 7 -6.00 -13.12 -6.63
CA VAL A 7 -5.68 -11.70 -6.38
C VAL A 7 -4.27 -11.47 -5.85
N SER A 8 -3.66 -12.46 -5.17
CA SER A 8 -2.28 -12.33 -4.67
C SER A 8 -1.19 -12.70 -5.67
N CYS A 9 -1.46 -13.55 -6.68
CA CYS A 9 -0.38 -14.07 -7.54
C CYS A 9 -0.76 -14.34 -9.01
N GLY A 10 -1.98 -14.00 -9.43
CA GLY A 10 -2.46 -14.14 -10.80
C GLY A 10 -2.68 -15.56 -11.31
N ALA A 11 -2.44 -16.60 -10.49
CA ALA A 11 -2.66 -17.98 -10.92
C ALA A 11 -4.15 -18.26 -11.15
N ALA A 12 -4.47 -19.02 -12.21
CA ALA A 12 -5.84 -19.48 -12.45
C ALA A 12 -6.31 -20.41 -11.31
N ILE A 13 -7.51 -20.15 -10.80
CA ILE A 13 -8.14 -20.90 -9.70
C ILE A 13 -9.34 -21.67 -10.24
N ALA A 14 -9.51 -22.92 -9.82
CA ALA A 14 -10.74 -23.67 -10.11
C ALA A 14 -11.89 -23.21 -9.20
N GLU A 15 -13.13 -23.17 -9.69
CA GLU A 15 -14.33 -22.66 -8.97
C GLU A 15 -14.56 -23.28 -7.56
N THR A 16 -13.91 -24.40 -7.22
CA THR A 16 -14.05 -25.08 -5.92
C THR A 16 -12.85 -24.91 -4.99
N ASP A 17 -11.79 -24.21 -5.39
CA ASP A 17 -10.57 -24.09 -4.58
C ASP A 17 -10.70 -22.96 -3.55
N SER A 18 -10.66 -23.32 -2.26
CA SER A 18 -10.70 -22.34 -1.16
C SER A 18 -9.37 -21.60 -0.95
N PHE A 19 -8.29 -22.07 -1.60
CA PHE A 19 -6.94 -21.52 -1.50
C PHE A 19 -6.22 -21.61 -2.84
N CYS A 20 -5.40 -20.61 -3.16
CA CYS A 20 -4.57 -20.65 -4.34
C CYS A 20 -3.49 -21.73 -4.21
N PHE A 21 -3.42 -22.66 -5.16
CA PHE A 21 -2.42 -23.73 -5.15
C PHE A 21 -0.97 -23.23 -5.30
N LYS A 22 -0.78 -22.02 -5.85
CA LYS A 22 0.55 -21.45 -6.13
C LYS A 22 1.10 -20.68 -4.93
N CYS A 23 0.29 -19.84 -4.27
CA CYS A 23 0.76 -18.97 -3.18
C CYS A 23 0.13 -19.25 -1.80
N GLY A 24 -0.92 -20.08 -1.72
CA GLY A 24 -1.60 -20.43 -0.47
C GLY A 24 -2.58 -19.38 0.06
N SER A 25 -2.78 -18.25 -0.63
CA SER A 25 -3.76 -17.22 -0.25
C SER A 25 -5.19 -17.78 -0.27
N SER A 26 -6.01 -17.38 0.71
CA SER A 26 -7.43 -17.73 0.73
C SER A 26 -8.17 -17.03 -0.41
N VAL A 27 -9.05 -17.78 -1.08
CA VAL A 27 -9.88 -17.27 -2.17
C VAL A 27 -11.24 -16.93 -1.54
N GLU A 28 -11.36 -15.74 -0.95
CA GLU A 28 -12.66 -15.28 -0.47
C GLU A 28 -13.57 -15.07 -1.68
N THR A 29 -14.64 -15.85 -1.75
CA THR A 29 -15.57 -15.81 -2.89
C THR A 29 -16.38 -14.52 -2.79
N THR A 30 -16.10 -13.56 -3.67
CA THR A 30 -16.83 -12.28 -3.83
C THR A 30 -18.26 -12.49 -4.35
N LYS A 31 -19.12 -13.17 -3.58
CA LYS A 31 -20.56 -13.30 -3.85
C LYS A 31 -21.45 -12.72 -2.74
N THR A 32 -20.90 -11.91 -1.85
CA THR A 32 -21.60 -11.53 -0.61
C THR A 32 -21.68 -10.01 -0.42
N ILE A 33 -22.27 -9.28 -1.39
CA ILE A 33 -22.77 -7.92 -1.14
C ILE A 33 -24.24 -7.72 -1.58
N GLN A 34 -24.85 -8.59 -2.39
CA GLN A 34 -26.22 -8.33 -2.91
C GLN A 34 -27.38 -9.13 -2.33
N GLU A 35 -27.20 -10.06 -1.38
CA GLU A 35 -28.33 -10.82 -0.81
C GLU A 35 -28.32 -10.84 0.72
N VAL A 36 -28.18 -9.66 1.34
CA VAL A 36 -28.68 -9.40 2.71
C VAL A 36 -30.07 -8.79 2.62
N HIS A 37 -30.99 -9.48 1.93
CA HIS A 37 -32.41 -9.24 2.08
C HIS A 37 -33.18 -10.47 1.61
N ASN A 38 -33.31 -11.48 2.48
CA ASN A 38 -34.55 -12.21 2.79
C ASN A 38 -34.28 -13.62 3.32
N ALA A 39 -34.81 -13.85 4.53
CA ALA A 39 -35.30 -15.13 5.04
C ALA A 39 -34.30 -16.27 5.39
N SER A 40 -33.94 -16.28 6.68
CA SER A 40 -34.25 -17.33 7.67
C SER A 40 -34.68 -18.75 7.24
N LEU A 41 -34.09 -19.73 7.96
CA LEU A 41 -34.57 -21.07 8.35
C LEU A 41 -34.27 -22.32 7.48
N VAL A 42 -33.49 -23.23 8.12
CA VAL A 42 -33.62 -24.71 8.14
C VAL A 42 -33.25 -25.49 6.87
N SER A 43 -32.16 -26.29 6.92
CA SER A 43 -32.20 -27.73 7.21
C SER A 43 -30.90 -28.46 6.81
N GLN A 44 -30.72 -29.63 7.41
CA GLN A 44 -29.65 -30.61 7.26
C GLN A 44 -29.70 -31.38 5.92
N VAL A 45 -28.58 -32.05 5.55
CA VAL A 45 -28.40 -33.36 4.83
C VAL A 45 -26.99 -33.32 4.19
N SER A 46 -25.96 -34.00 4.72
CA SER A 46 -25.56 -35.40 4.49
C SER A 46 -25.25 -35.76 3.04
N GLU A 47 -23.96 -35.88 2.67
CA GLU A 47 -23.48 -36.99 1.81
C GLU A 47 -21.96 -37.19 1.85
N GLU A 48 -21.55 -38.38 1.43
CA GLU A 48 -20.41 -39.18 1.86
C GLU A 48 -19.08 -38.90 1.12
N ALA A 49 -17.96 -39.05 1.83
CA ALA A 49 -16.62 -39.05 1.24
C ALA A 49 -16.13 -40.47 0.88
N PRO A 50 -15.42 -40.67 -0.24
CA PRO A 50 -14.93 -41.99 -0.64
C PRO A 50 -13.67 -42.42 0.13
N GLN A 51 -13.65 -43.71 0.49
CA GLN A 51 -12.63 -44.38 1.27
C GLN A 51 -11.26 -44.42 0.56
N ARG A 52 -10.25 -43.77 1.14
CA ARG A 52 -8.84 -43.92 0.74
C ARG A 52 -8.17 -45.06 1.54
N ARG A 53 -7.57 -45.99 0.78
CA ARG A 53 -6.84 -47.18 1.26
C ARG A 53 -5.76 -46.82 2.29
N THR A 54 -5.88 -47.38 3.49
CA THR A 54 -4.90 -47.27 4.56
C THR A 54 -3.74 -48.24 4.35
N ARG A 55 -2.52 -47.71 4.17
CA ARG A 55 -1.28 -48.48 4.35
C ARG A 55 -1.06 -48.69 5.86
N LYS A 56 -1.01 -49.95 6.28
CA LYS A 56 -0.71 -50.37 7.66
C LYS A 56 0.73 -50.03 8.03
N ILE A 57 0.94 -48.90 8.70
CA ILE A 57 2.20 -48.62 9.42
C ILE A 57 2.11 -49.35 10.77
N LYS A 58 2.96 -50.36 10.97
CA LYS A 58 3.14 -51.03 12.26
C LYS A 58 3.78 -50.04 13.24
N ARG A 59 2.97 -49.47 14.15
CA ARG A 59 3.45 -48.64 15.26
C ARG A 59 3.75 -49.52 16.47
N HIS A 60 4.99 -49.45 16.93
CA HIS A 60 5.45 -49.97 18.21
C HIS A 60 4.74 -49.19 19.34
N GLY A 61 3.92 -49.87 20.14
CA GLY A 61 3.18 -49.26 21.23
C GLY A 61 4.05 -49.07 22.47
N LYS A 62 4.39 -47.82 22.80
CA LYS A 62 4.67 -47.36 24.16
C LYS A 62 4.21 -45.90 24.34
N LYS A 63 3.20 -45.73 25.20
CA LYS A 63 2.79 -44.53 25.98
C LYS A 63 2.96 -43.14 25.32
N ILE A 64 1.98 -42.73 24.49
CA ILE A 64 1.75 -41.32 24.11
C ILE A 64 0.39 -40.87 24.68
N VAL A 65 0.28 -40.74 26.00
CA VAL A 65 -0.91 -40.15 26.66
C VAL A 65 -0.57 -38.80 27.32
N PHE A 66 0.72 -38.46 27.44
CA PHE A 66 1.16 -37.20 28.06
C PHE A 66 1.22 -36.00 27.11
N ILE A 67 1.32 -36.22 25.79
CA ILE A 67 1.46 -35.14 24.80
C ILE A 67 0.22 -34.20 24.75
N PRO A 68 -1.05 -34.68 24.72
CA PRO A 68 -2.19 -33.76 24.64
C PRO A 68 -2.37 -32.92 25.91
N ILE A 69 -2.05 -33.47 27.10
CA ILE A 69 -2.14 -32.72 28.36
C ILE A 69 -1.06 -31.64 28.43
N LEU A 70 0.15 -31.94 27.95
CA LEU A 70 1.24 -30.97 27.91
C LEU A 70 0.96 -29.84 26.90
N ILE A 71 0.41 -30.18 25.72
CA ILE A 71 -0.05 -29.19 24.74
C ILE A 71 -1.16 -28.31 25.33
N LEU A 72 -2.16 -28.90 26.00
CA LEU A 72 -3.25 -28.13 26.65
C LEU A 72 -2.74 -27.22 27.77
N MET A 73 -1.78 -27.68 28.59
CA MET A 73 -1.15 -26.86 29.63
C MET A 73 -0.31 -25.70 29.08
N ILE A 74 0.15 -25.76 27.84
CA ILE A 74 0.86 -24.66 27.18
C ILE A 74 -0.13 -23.73 26.45
N LEU A 75 -1.12 -24.29 25.75
CA LEU A 75 -2.08 -23.52 24.96
C LEU A 75 -3.03 -22.68 25.82
N VAL A 76 -3.54 -23.20 26.94
CA VAL A 76 -4.50 -22.45 27.78
C VAL A 76 -3.89 -21.18 28.36
N PRO A 77 -2.68 -21.19 28.97
CA PRO A 77 -2.03 -19.96 29.40
C PRO A 77 -1.73 -19.01 28.24
N VAL A 78 -1.33 -19.52 27.07
CA VAL A 78 -1.07 -18.66 25.90
C VAL A 78 -2.34 -17.97 25.42
N ILE A 79 -3.48 -18.67 25.34
CA ILE A 79 -4.78 -18.10 24.97
C ILE A 79 -5.27 -17.10 26.03
N VAL A 80 -5.11 -17.41 27.32
CA VAL A 80 -5.51 -16.50 28.41
C VAL A 80 -4.62 -15.25 28.43
N ILE A 81 -3.30 -15.41 28.24
CA ILE A 81 -2.36 -14.28 28.17
C ILE A 81 -2.62 -13.44 26.92
N SER A 82 -2.94 -14.07 25.78
CA SER A 82 -3.27 -13.35 24.55
C SER A 82 -4.60 -12.60 24.65
N SER A 83 -5.60 -13.14 25.37
CA SER A 83 -6.87 -12.44 25.56
C SER A 83 -6.76 -11.29 26.57
N VAL A 84 -5.95 -11.44 27.63
CA VAL A 84 -5.70 -10.35 28.60
C VAL A 84 -4.88 -9.21 27.99
N SER A 85 -3.99 -9.48 27.02
CA SER A 85 -3.22 -8.42 26.36
C SER A 85 -4.06 -7.48 25.48
N HIS A 86 -5.31 -7.83 25.18
CA HIS A 86 -6.23 -6.96 24.42
C HIS A 86 -7.08 -6.04 25.31
N MET A 87 -7.04 -6.21 26.64
CA MET A 87 -7.74 -5.32 27.56
C MET A 87 -6.95 -4.03 27.74
N GLN A 88 -7.22 -3.05 26.87
CA GLN A 88 -6.69 -1.69 26.99
C GLN A 88 -7.72 -0.80 27.70
N LYS A 89 -7.27 -0.02 28.70
CA LYS A 89 -8.08 1.02 29.34
C LYS A 89 -7.64 2.40 28.83
N PRO A 90 -8.56 3.36 28.63
CA PRO A 90 -8.18 4.74 28.36
C PRO A 90 -7.42 5.29 29.58
N LEU A 91 -6.26 5.89 29.34
CA LEU A 91 -5.45 6.51 30.38
C LEU A 91 -5.69 8.02 30.47
N GLY A 92 -5.96 8.66 29.33
CA GLY A 92 -6.23 10.10 29.22
C GLY A 92 -6.03 10.60 27.79
N THR A 93 -6.24 11.89 27.60
CA THR A 93 -5.98 12.61 26.35
C THR A 93 -5.03 13.78 26.61
N LEU A 94 -4.14 14.08 25.65
CA LEU A 94 -3.39 15.33 25.59
C LEU A 94 -3.88 16.11 24.38
N THR A 95 -4.04 17.41 24.53
CA THR A 95 -4.36 18.32 23.42
C THR A 95 -3.22 19.32 23.27
N TYR A 96 -2.84 19.57 22.02
CA TYR A 96 -1.80 20.52 21.66
C TYR A 96 -2.27 21.34 20.47
N ASP A 97 -2.11 22.65 20.52
CA ASP A 97 -2.55 23.57 19.48
C ASP A 97 -1.41 24.50 19.06
N VAL A 98 -1.32 24.76 17.76
CA VAL A 98 -0.43 25.77 17.17
C VAL A 98 -1.31 26.87 16.62
N PRO A 99 -1.29 28.08 17.23
CA PRO A 99 -2.11 29.17 16.76
C PRO A 99 -1.68 29.59 15.35
N ASP A 100 -2.65 30.04 14.56
CA ASP A 100 -2.35 30.74 13.31
C ASP A 100 -1.52 32.00 13.62
N SER A 101 -0.25 31.94 13.24
CA SER A 101 0.73 33.01 13.45
C SER A 101 1.06 33.75 12.15
N GLY A 102 0.25 33.56 11.10
CA GLY A 102 0.53 34.05 9.75
C GLY A 102 1.57 33.20 9.00
N ILE A 103 1.80 31.97 9.47
CA ILE A 103 2.62 30.97 8.77
C ILE A 103 1.77 30.40 7.63
N THR A 104 2.25 30.53 6.40
CA THR A 104 1.55 30.04 5.21
C THR A 104 2.18 28.77 4.64
N SER A 105 3.36 28.37 5.12
CA SER A 105 4.10 27.20 4.69
C SER A 105 4.67 26.48 5.91
N ILE A 106 4.51 25.16 5.98
CA ILE A 106 4.85 24.32 7.14
C ILE A 106 5.71 23.16 6.68
N ASP A 107 6.85 22.97 7.34
CA ASP A 107 7.61 21.72 7.25
C ASP A 107 7.14 20.78 8.37
N LEU A 108 6.34 19.77 8.05
CA LEU A 108 5.84 18.81 9.02
C LEU A 108 6.65 17.52 8.99
N THR A 109 7.50 17.34 10.00
CA THR A 109 8.27 16.10 10.19
C THR A 109 7.63 15.22 11.26
N ILE A 110 7.22 14.01 10.90
CA ILE A 110 6.63 13.02 11.83
C ILE A 110 7.50 11.78 11.87
N SER A 111 7.99 11.43 13.06
CA SER A 111 8.64 10.14 13.33
C SER A 111 7.79 9.30 14.26
N ASN A 112 7.19 8.23 13.74
CA ASN A 112 6.30 7.35 14.50
C ASN A 112 6.89 5.95 14.71
N ASP A 113 7.36 5.68 15.93
CA ASP A 113 7.77 4.34 16.33
C ASP A 113 6.62 3.52 16.94
N ILE A 114 5.50 4.14 17.35
CA ILE A 114 4.48 3.51 18.21
C ILE A 114 3.06 3.97 17.92
N GLY A 115 2.13 3.02 17.79
CA GLY A 115 0.70 3.33 17.66
C GLY A 115 0.33 3.86 16.28
N SER A 116 -0.81 4.56 16.20
CA SER A 116 -1.32 5.18 14.97
C SER A 116 -1.31 6.69 15.07
N VAL A 117 -0.90 7.35 14.00
CA VAL A 117 -1.04 8.80 13.78
C VAL A 117 -1.94 8.98 12.57
N ASP A 118 -3.04 9.68 12.74
CA ASP A 118 -3.98 10.04 11.68
C ASP A 118 -3.93 11.56 11.51
N ILE A 119 -3.53 12.03 10.33
CA ILE A 119 -3.47 13.46 9.97
C ILE A 119 -4.69 13.73 9.10
N ILE A 120 -5.51 14.70 9.49
CA ILE A 120 -6.78 15.04 8.86
C ILE A 120 -6.77 16.53 8.56
N TYR A 121 -7.08 16.90 7.32
CA TYR A 121 -7.35 18.29 6.99
C TYR A 121 -8.76 18.68 7.47
N ASP A 122 -8.87 19.77 8.23
CA ASP A 122 -10.13 20.25 8.81
C ASP A 122 -10.19 21.78 8.67
N ASP A 123 -11.15 22.28 7.89
CA ASP A 123 -11.34 23.71 7.67
C ASP A 123 -12.07 24.42 8.83
N SER A 124 -12.62 23.64 9.78
CA SER A 124 -13.36 24.15 10.92
C SER A 124 -12.45 24.59 12.07
N ILE A 125 -11.18 24.15 12.08
CA ILE A 125 -10.21 24.58 13.09
C ILE A 125 -9.68 25.98 12.78
N SER A 126 -9.65 26.84 13.79
CA SER A 126 -9.08 28.19 13.68
C SER A 126 -7.56 28.23 13.84
N ASN A 127 -7.02 27.17 14.45
CA ASN A 127 -5.58 27.00 14.61
C ASN A 127 -5.00 26.43 13.31
N LEU A 128 -3.72 26.68 13.10
CA LEU A 128 -3.00 26.09 11.97
C LEU A 128 -2.96 24.56 12.07
N PHE A 129 -2.86 24.09 13.31
CA PHE A 129 -2.64 22.70 13.66
C PHE A 129 -3.20 22.43 15.06
N GLU A 130 -3.91 21.31 15.22
CA GLU A 130 -4.35 20.79 16.52
C GLU A 130 -4.04 19.29 16.61
N ALA A 131 -3.34 18.84 17.63
CA ALA A 131 -3.10 17.42 17.88
C ALA A 131 -3.83 16.94 19.14
N VAL A 132 -4.56 15.84 19.02
CA VAL A 132 -5.21 15.13 20.10
C VAL A 132 -4.58 13.75 20.25
N ILE A 133 -3.90 13.53 21.37
CA ILE A 133 -3.22 12.26 21.66
C ILE A 133 -4.08 11.48 22.65
N THR A 134 -4.68 10.40 22.17
CA THR A 134 -5.41 9.43 22.99
C THR A 134 -4.46 8.31 23.42
N VAL A 135 -4.21 8.22 24.73
CA VAL A 135 -3.35 7.17 25.28
C VAL A 135 -4.19 6.05 25.87
N ARG A 136 -3.99 4.85 25.37
CA ARG A 136 -4.54 3.61 25.92
C ARG A 136 -3.41 2.75 26.46
N GLY A 137 -3.66 2.02 27.53
CA GLY A 137 -2.63 1.15 28.09
C GLY A 137 -3.16 -0.10 28.74
N GLY A 138 -2.27 -1.06 28.96
CA GLY A 138 -2.58 -2.27 29.71
C GLY A 138 -3.01 -1.98 31.15
N LEU A 139 -3.49 -3.02 31.85
CA LEU A 139 -4.02 -2.92 33.23
C LEU A 139 -3.11 -2.14 34.21
N ARG A 140 -1.79 -2.27 34.05
CA ARG A 140 -0.77 -1.65 34.91
C ARG A 140 -0.14 -0.38 34.33
N ALA A 141 -0.53 0.02 33.13
CA ALA A 141 -0.10 1.28 32.56
C ALA A 141 -0.78 2.46 33.30
N SER A 142 -0.03 3.54 33.41
CA SER A 142 -0.45 4.84 33.89
C SER A 142 -0.13 5.90 32.84
N PHE A 143 -0.81 7.04 32.90
CA PHE A 143 -0.56 8.14 31.98
C PHE A 143 0.86 8.71 32.12
N ASP A 144 1.45 8.63 33.31
CA ASP A 144 2.85 9.00 33.57
C ASP A 144 3.86 8.10 32.83
N ASP A 145 3.45 6.91 32.35
CA ASP A 145 4.30 6.07 31.50
C ASP A 145 4.32 6.57 30.03
N ALA A 146 3.43 7.49 29.64
CA ALA A 146 3.24 8.00 28.27
C ALA A 146 4.10 9.24 27.97
N VAL A 147 5.38 9.23 28.38
CA VAL A 147 6.34 10.34 28.20
C VAL A 147 7.05 10.30 26.83
N ASN A 148 6.40 9.67 25.85
CA ASN A 148 7.05 9.28 24.59
C ASN A 148 6.72 10.21 23.42
N PHE A 149 6.03 11.31 23.72
CA PHE A 149 5.72 12.37 22.77
C PHE A 149 6.67 13.54 22.96
N ASN A 150 7.40 13.90 21.89
CA ASN A 150 8.17 15.12 21.85
C ASN A 150 7.74 15.93 20.63
N HIS A 151 7.48 17.22 20.82
CA HIS A 151 7.21 18.15 19.74
C HIS A 151 8.14 19.35 19.87
N GLU A 152 8.50 19.92 18.72
CA GLU A 152 9.33 21.12 18.65
C GLU A 152 8.87 21.98 17.48
N ILE A 153 8.65 23.27 17.74
CA ILE A 153 8.38 24.26 16.70
C ILE A 153 9.59 25.16 16.57
N ILE A 154 10.22 25.17 15.40
CA ILE A 154 11.33 26.06 15.07
C ILE A 154 10.99 26.79 13.77
N GLY A 155 10.43 28.00 13.90
CA GLY A 155 9.99 28.77 12.73
C GLY A 155 8.74 28.16 12.10
N ASP A 156 8.85 27.81 10.84
CA ASP A 156 7.88 27.10 9.99
C ASP A 156 7.92 25.58 10.15
N ARG A 157 8.97 25.04 10.78
CA ARG A 157 9.09 23.59 10.99
C ARG A 157 8.41 23.11 12.26
N ILE A 158 7.55 22.13 12.11
CA ILE A 158 6.89 21.37 13.18
C ILE A 158 7.46 19.96 13.19
N ASN A 159 8.22 19.64 14.23
CA ASN A 159 8.75 18.29 14.45
C ASN A 159 7.88 17.57 15.46
N ILE A 160 7.38 16.39 15.12
CA ILE A 160 6.57 15.55 15.98
C ILE A 160 7.19 14.16 16.04
N ASN A 161 7.55 13.73 17.24
CA ASN A 161 8.22 12.46 17.44
C ASN A 161 7.53 11.62 18.49
N PHE A 162 7.28 10.36 18.14
CA PHE A 162 6.73 9.32 19.02
C PHE A 162 7.75 8.20 19.13
N PHE A 163 8.49 8.18 20.23
CA PHE A 163 9.58 7.22 20.41
C PHE A 163 9.17 6.05 21.30
N HIS A 164 9.57 4.83 20.93
CA HIS A 164 9.51 3.74 21.88
C HIS A 164 10.63 3.91 22.91
N ASN A 165 10.30 4.38 24.13
CA ASN A 165 11.27 4.31 25.22
C ASN A 165 11.60 2.84 25.51
N ASN A 166 12.80 2.43 25.09
CA ASN A 166 13.35 1.08 25.19
C ASN A 166 13.65 0.68 26.65
N GLU A 167 12.67 0.73 27.55
CA GLU A 167 12.72 -0.03 28.80
C GLU A 167 12.49 -1.52 28.52
N LEU A 168 13.53 -2.09 27.89
CA LEU A 168 13.81 -3.50 27.74
C LEU A 168 13.63 -4.23 29.08
N ARG A 169 12.95 -5.39 29.03
CA ARG A 169 12.88 -6.48 30.04
C ARG A 169 11.75 -6.45 31.08
N ASN A 170 10.49 -6.34 30.65
CA ASN A 170 9.45 -7.07 31.35
C ASN A 170 8.81 -8.12 30.43
N LEU A 171 9.11 -9.40 30.73
CA LEU A 171 8.59 -10.59 30.05
C LEU A 171 7.05 -10.70 30.06
N PHE A 172 6.39 -9.77 30.76
CA PHE A 172 4.95 -9.60 30.81
C PHE A 172 4.63 -8.20 30.28
N ARG A 173 4.11 -8.11 29.05
CA ARG A 173 3.67 -6.90 28.33
C ARG A 173 2.52 -6.13 29.03
N MET A 174 2.42 -6.16 30.36
CA MET A 174 1.31 -5.54 31.12
C MET A 174 1.35 -4.01 31.14
N LYS A 175 2.45 -3.41 30.71
CA LYS A 175 2.65 -1.96 30.56
C LYS A 175 2.65 -1.50 29.10
N GLN A 176 2.22 -2.33 28.15
CA GLN A 176 2.15 -1.90 26.76
C GLN A 176 1.20 -0.70 26.66
N LEU A 177 1.70 0.38 26.05
CA LEU A 177 0.94 1.54 25.67
C LEU A 177 0.56 1.42 24.19
N ASN A 178 -0.62 1.91 23.86
CA ASN A 178 -1.09 2.11 22.51
C ASN A 178 -1.47 3.58 22.39
N HIS A 179 -0.91 4.26 21.41
CA HIS A 179 -1.15 5.66 21.16
C HIS A 179 -2.00 5.76 19.88
N GLU A 180 -3.04 6.55 19.96
CA GLU A 180 -3.93 6.92 18.85
C GLU A 180 -3.85 8.44 18.82
N ILE A 181 -3.25 8.99 17.77
CA ILE A 181 -2.92 10.41 17.67
C ILE A 181 -3.67 10.96 16.47
N ASP A 182 -4.57 11.90 16.72
CA ASP A 182 -5.27 12.63 15.67
C ASP A 182 -4.58 13.99 15.53
N ILE A 183 -4.16 14.34 14.32
CA ILE A 183 -3.60 15.63 13.96
C ILE A 183 -4.57 16.29 12.99
N LEU A 184 -5.18 17.39 13.40
CA LEU A 184 -6.02 18.23 12.57
C LEU A 184 -5.16 19.36 11.99
N MET A 185 -5.24 19.58 10.68
CA MET A 185 -4.49 20.61 9.98
C MET A 185 -5.43 21.53 9.22
N ASN A 186 -5.16 22.84 9.27
CA ASN A 186 -5.92 23.80 8.49
C ASN A 186 -5.44 23.78 7.03
N PRO A 187 -6.33 23.63 6.04
CA PRO A 187 -5.97 23.51 4.62
C PRO A 187 -5.43 24.78 3.98
N THR A 188 -5.46 25.93 4.67
CA THR A 188 -4.92 27.19 4.14
C THR A 188 -3.39 27.24 4.10
N ALA A 189 -2.71 26.30 4.76
CA ALA A 189 -1.26 26.22 4.75
C ALA A 189 -0.76 25.30 3.63
N THR A 190 0.31 25.73 2.96
CA THR A 190 1.13 24.83 2.15
C THR A 190 1.96 23.95 3.06
N VAL A 191 2.06 22.65 2.78
CA VAL A 191 2.75 21.70 3.66
C VAL A 191 3.80 20.91 2.89
N ASP A 192 4.98 20.77 3.49
CA ASP A 192 5.99 19.78 3.15
C ASP A 192 5.93 18.65 4.19
N PHE A 193 5.62 17.43 3.76
CA PHE A 193 5.53 16.27 4.64
C PHE A 193 6.80 15.43 4.60
N ASP A 194 7.44 15.23 5.76
CA ASP A 194 8.47 14.22 5.98
C ASP A 194 8.00 13.23 7.06
N ILE A 195 7.43 12.11 6.63
CA ILE A 195 6.77 11.13 7.50
C ILE A 195 7.57 9.83 7.52
N GLN A 196 8.03 9.44 8.69
CA GLN A 196 8.80 8.23 8.93
C GLN A 196 8.05 7.32 9.92
N SER A 197 7.77 6.10 9.49
CA SER A 197 7.07 5.08 10.28
C SER A 197 8.00 3.90 10.55
N ALA A 198 8.53 3.82 11.78
CA ALA A 198 9.45 2.74 12.11
C ALA A 198 8.68 1.43 12.36
N THR A 199 7.85 1.40 13.41
CA THR A 199 7.00 0.24 13.73
C THR A 199 5.51 0.61 13.91
N GLY A 200 5.20 1.90 13.94
CA GLY A 200 3.85 2.41 14.02
C GLY A 200 3.11 2.43 12.68
N SER A 201 2.01 3.15 12.63
CA SER A 201 1.31 3.48 11.39
C SER A 201 1.06 4.98 11.33
N VAL A 202 1.28 5.59 10.17
CA VAL A 202 0.86 6.97 9.91
C VAL A 202 -0.12 6.97 8.73
N SER A 203 -1.23 7.67 8.86
CA SER A 203 -2.20 7.88 7.79
C SER A 203 -2.40 9.38 7.62
N VAL A 204 -2.28 9.86 6.39
CA VAL A 204 -2.65 11.21 6.01
C VAL A 204 -3.93 11.10 5.20
N GLU A 205 -5.01 11.65 5.71
CA GLU A 205 -6.31 11.70 5.05
C GLU A 205 -6.62 13.15 4.71
N VAL A 206 -6.78 13.38 3.42
CA VAL A 206 -7.12 14.68 2.88
C VAL A 206 -8.48 14.54 2.23
N GLU A 207 -9.45 15.24 2.81
CA GLU A 207 -10.79 15.40 2.27
C GLU A 207 -11.09 16.90 2.25
N PHE A 208 -10.89 17.54 1.10
CA PHE A 208 -11.04 18.98 0.96
C PHE A 208 -11.50 19.36 -0.45
N GLU A 209 -12.49 20.24 -0.53
CA GLU A 209 -13.13 20.62 -1.81
C GLU A 209 -12.41 21.76 -2.55
N ASP A 210 -11.60 22.57 -1.85
CA ASP A 210 -10.88 23.69 -2.47
C ASP A 210 -9.42 23.32 -2.83
N ASP A 211 -8.75 24.26 -3.50
CA ASP A 211 -7.36 24.12 -3.95
C ASP A 211 -6.42 23.82 -2.75
N LEU A 212 -5.78 22.65 -2.78
CA LEU A 212 -4.77 22.25 -1.80
C LEU A 212 -3.39 22.20 -2.45
N VAL A 213 -2.38 22.71 -1.74
CA VAL A 213 -0.97 22.66 -2.18
C VAL A 213 -0.14 21.92 -1.14
N ILE A 214 0.41 20.78 -1.55
CA ILE A 214 1.42 20.03 -0.81
C ILE A 214 2.73 20.17 -1.59
N GLU A 215 3.71 20.86 -1.00
CA GLU A 215 4.95 21.19 -1.69
C GLU A 215 5.77 19.92 -1.95
N ASN A 216 5.96 19.08 -0.95
CA ASN A 216 6.57 17.76 -1.11
C ASN A 216 5.89 16.74 -0.18
N LEU A 217 5.91 15.47 -0.57
CA LEU A 217 5.43 14.36 0.24
C LEU A 217 6.47 13.25 0.26
N SER A 218 7.13 13.08 1.41
CA SER A 218 8.02 11.97 1.70
C SER A 218 7.38 11.03 2.71
N LEU A 219 7.12 9.79 2.30
CA LEU A 219 6.67 8.70 3.17
C LEU A 219 7.74 7.62 3.25
N GLU A 220 8.26 7.37 4.44
CA GLU A 220 9.20 6.30 4.72
C GLU A 220 8.61 5.29 5.70
N SER A 221 8.75 4.00 5.40
CA SER A 221 8.28 2.93 6.29
C SER A 221 9.34 1.85 6.48
N SER A 222 9.76 1.62 7.73
CA SER A 222 10.73 0.55 8.01
C SER A 222 10.05 -0.82 8.19
N THR A 223 9.33 -1.04 9.29
CA THR A 223 8.51 -2.24 9.56
C THR A 223 7.02 -1.91 9.73
N GLY A 224 6.71 -0.62 9.88
CA GLY A 224 5.37 -0.11 10.09
C GLY A 224 4.59 0.10 8.79
N SER A 225 3.70 1.08 8.80
CA SER A 225 3.01 1.54 7.61
C SER A 225 2.93 3.06 7.52
N ALA A 226 2.91 3.58 6.30
CA ALA A 226 2.58 4.96 6.01
C ALA A 226 1.52 4.99 4.91
N LYS A 227 0.56 5.90 5.00
CA LYS A 227 -0.53 6.01 4.04
C LYS A 227 -0.84 7.46 3.72
N PHE A 228 -1.19 7.72 2.47
CA PHE A 228 -1.76 8.98 2.03
C PHE A 228 -3.01 8.68 1.22
N TYR A 229 -4.14 9.27 1.61
CA TYR A 229 -5.44 9.16 0.96
C TYR A 229 -5.91 10.56 0.58
N GLY A 230 -6.03 10.81 -0.73
CA GLY A 230 -6.70 11.98 -1.28
C GLY A 230 -8.09 11.59 -1.78
N ASN A 231 -9.11 11.80 -0.97
CA ASN A 231 -10.48 11.44 -1.29
C ASN A 231 -11.24 12.68 -1.79
N TYR A 232 -11.84 12.60 -2.97
CA TYR A 232 -12.68 13.66 -3.55
C TYR A 232 -11.96 15.01 -3.70
N LEU A 233 -10.64 15.01 -3.85
CA LEU A 233 -9.88 16.24 -4.01
C LEU A 233 -10.08 16.80 -5.41
N ASN A 234 -10.18 18.12 -5.48
CA ASN A 234 -10.21 18.86 -6.72
C ASN A 234 -9.08 19.89 -6.71
N ASN A 235 -8.33 19.99 -7.80
CA ASN A 235 -7.20 20.92 -7.95
C ASN A 235 -6.08 20.73 -6.90
N LEU A 236 -5.76 19.49 -6.56
CA LEU A 236 -4.61 19.18 -5.70
C LEU A 236 -3.30 19.48 -6.46
N THR A 237 -2.44 20.32 -5.91
CA THR A 237 -1.05 20.45 -6.37
C THR A 237 -0.13 19.68 -5.43
N LEU A 238 0.50 18.63 -5.93
CA LEU A 238 1.56 17.88 -5.28
C LEU A 238 2.88 18.19 -6.00
N GLY A 239 3.90 18.63 -5.27
CA GLY A 239 5.25 18.67 -5.84
C GLY A 239 5.86 17.27 -5.94
N ASP A 240 7.01 17.06 -5.31
CA ASP A 240 7.70 15.77 -5.41
C ASP A 240 7.14 14.76 -4.40
N VAL A 241 6.74 13.58 -4.89
CA VAL A 241 6.28 12.45 -4.07
C VAL A 241 7.36 11.37 -4.01
N SER A 242 7.83 11.07 -2.80
CA SER A 242 8.83 10.02 -2.52
C SER A 242 8.28 8.99 -1.54
N LEU A 243 8.14 7.74 -1.98
CA LEU A 243 7.62 6.64 -1.18
C LEU A 243 8.70 5.57 -1.00
N SER A 244 9.19 5.35 0.22
CA SER A 244 10.30 4.42 0.49
C SER A 244 9.99 3.41 1.59
N SER A 245 9.95 2.11 1.25
CA SER A 245 9.71 1.03 2.23
C SER A 245 10.91 0.09 2.39
N SER A 246 11.23 -0.34 3.61
CA SER A 246 12.19 -1.43 3.82
C SER A 246 11.53 -2.79 3.97
N THR A 247 10.79 -3.04 5.04
CA THR A 247 10.00 -4.26 5.29
C THR A 247 8.51 -3.96 5.51
N GLY A 248 8.15 -2.68 5.64
CA GLY A 248 6.80 -2.19 5.91
C GLY A 248 5.97 -2.03 4.65
N SER A 249 4.87 -1.30 4.76
CA SER A 249 4.00 -1.00 3.62
C SER A 249 3.72 0.49 3.47
N ILE A 250 3.70 0.97 2.23
CA ILE A 250 3.23 2.32 1.90
C ILE A 250 2.05 2.21 0.94
N VAL A 251 1.02 3.01 1.19
CA VAL A 251 -0.12 3.19 0.30
C VAL A 251 -0.24 4.68 -0.02
N PHE A 252 -0.23 5.01 -1.29
CA PHE A 252 -0.54 6.35 -1.80
C PHE A 252 -1.72 6.20 -2.74
N ASP A 253 -2.80 6.92 -2.48
CA ASP A 253 -4.08 6.67 -3.12
C ASP A 253 -4.79 7.99 -3.41
N LEU A 254 -5.08 8.19 -4.70
CA LEU A 254 -5.78 9.33 -5.26
C LEU A 254 -6.99 8.91 -6.11
N GLU A 255 -7.54 7.70 -5.93
CA GLU A 255 -8.57 7.10 -6.80
C GLU A 255 -9.73 8.06 -7.13
N ASP A 256 -10.18 8.85 -6.15
CA ASP A 256 -11.31 9.80 -6.27
C ASP A 256 -10.88 11.27 -6.50
N SER A 257 -9.60 11.54 -6.73
CA SER A 257 -9.09 12.90 -6.95
C SER A 257 -9.12 13.30 -8.43
N THR A 258 -9.43 14.56 -8.71
CA THR A 258 -9.47 15.12 -10.08
C THR A 258 -8.69 16.42 -10.19
N ASN A 259 -8.19 16.73 -11.40
CA ASN A 259 -7.36 17.90 -11.67
C ASN A 259 -6.10 17.98 -10.77
N THR A 260 -5.57 16.84 -10.36
CA THR A 260 -4.33 16.77 -9.58
C THR A 260 -3.14 17.10 -10.45
N TYR A 261 -2.17 17.82 -9.93
CA TYR A 261 -0.88 18.11 -10.57
C TYR A 261 0.25 17.46 -9.77
N LEU A 262 1.19 16.79 -10.45
CA LEU A 262 2.32 16.11 -9.83
C LEU A 262 3.64 16.44 -10.55
N THR A 263 4.66 16.92 -9.83
CA THR A 263 5.96 17.28 -10.44
C THR A 263 7.03 16.18 -10.37
N GLY A 264 6.86 15.19 -9.49
CA GLY A 264 7.84 14.13 -9.31
C GLY A 264 7.27 12.91 -8.62
N LEU A 265 7.72 11.72 -9.04
CA LEU A 265 7.31 10.45 -8.43
C LEU A 265 8.50 9.50 -8.32
N ILE A 266 8.79 9.09 -7.08
CA ILE A 266 9.84 8.13 -6.75
C ILE A 266 9.26 7.06 -5.83
N LEU A 267 9.29 5.81 -6.27
CA LEU A 267 8.83 4.67 -5.49
C LEU A 267 10.02 3.74 -5.23
N HIS A 268 10.29 3.42 -3.96
CA HIS A 268 11.36 2.53 -3.57
C HIS A 268 10.89 1.49 -2.56
N THR A 269 11.26 0.22 -2.74
CA THR A 269 11.12 -0.77 -1.68
C THR A 269 12.21 -1.83 -1.66
N SER A 270 12.79 -2.14 -0.49
CA SER A 270 13.72 -3.28 -0.42
C SER A 270 12.97 -4.60 -0.35
N THR A 271 12.24 -4.87 0.72
CA THR A 271 11.52 -6.15 0.97
C THR A 271 10.03 -5.97 1.26
N GLY A 272 9.60 -4.74 1.52
CA GLY A 272 8.22 -4.36 1.82
C GLY A 272 7.39 -4.12 0.55
N SER A 273 6.31 -3.37 0.68
CA SER A 273 5.43 -3.03 -0.43
C SER A 273 5.19 -1.53 -0.56
N VAL A 274 5.11 -1.05 -1.80
CA VAL A 274 4.61 0.29 -2.14
C VAL A 274 3.47 0.11 -3.14
N THR A 275 2.31 0.64 -2.81
CA THR A 275 1.17 0.75 -3.72
C THR A 275 0.90 2.23 -3.95
N ALA A 276 0.86 2.65 -5.21
CA ALA A 276 0.51 4.00 -5.62
C ALA A 276 -0.63 3.95 -6.63
N ASP A 277 -1.75 4.60 -6.32
CA ASP A 277 -2.81 4.94 -7.25
C ASP A 277 -2.79 6.45 -7.48
N LEU A 278 -2.59 6.86 -8.73
CA LEU A 278 -2.48 8.28 -9.10
C LEU A 278 -3.84 8.92 -9.44
N GLY A 279 -4.93 8.15 -9.42
CA GLY A 279 -6.28 8.65 -9.71
C GLY A 279 -6.57 8.84 -11.19
N GLU A 280 -7.61 9.63 -11.47
CA GLU A 280 -8.08 9.94 -12.82
C GLU A 280 -7.73 11.40 -13.23
N TYR A 281 -7.33 11.60 -14.48
CA TYR A 281 -7.03 12.93 -15.05
C TYR A 281 -5.93 13.70 -14.31
N LEU A 282 -5.03 13.01 -13.60
CA LEU A 282 -3.85 13.62 -13.02
C LEU A 282 -2.96 14.19 -14.14
N THR A 283 -2.47 15.41 -13.96
CA THR A 283 -1.44 16.03 -14.81
C THR A 283 -0.07 15.72 -14.24
N LEU A 284 0.72 14.96 -15.00
CA LEU A 284 2.09 14.61 -14.66
C LEU A 284 3.05 15.56 -15.39
N ASP A 285 3.61 16.51 -14.64
CA ASP A 285 4.65 17.42 -15.13
C ASP A 285 6.02 17.01 -14.60
N CYS A 286 6.48 15.86 -15.08
CA CYS A 286 7.83 15.41 -14.82
C CYS A 286 8.44 14.83 -16.10
N SER A 287 9.76 14.77 -16.14
CA SER A 287 10.49 14.12 -17.24
C SER A 287 10.89 12.69 -16.90
N THR A 288 10.85 12.31 -15.63
CA THR A 288 11.31 11.01 -15.16
C THR A 288 10.50 10.54 -13.96
N VAL A 289 10.16 9.25 -13.96
CA VAL A 289 9.57 8.54 -12.84
C VAL A 289 10.42 7.32 -12.52
N SER A 290 10.74 7.08 -11.24
CA SER A 290 11.62 5.98 -10.81
C SER A 290 10.89 5.00 -9.90
N LEU A 291 10.94 3.71 -10.21
CA LEU A 291 10.38 2.63 -9.40
C LEU A 291 11.44 1.56 -9.16
N ASP A 292 11.93 1.43 -7.93
CA ASP A 292 13.02 0.52 -7.61
C ASP A 292 12.61 -0.47 -6.51
N THR A 293 12.77 -1.77 -6.77
CA THR A 293 12.57 -2.80 -5.73
C THR A 293 13.65 -3.86 -5.66
N SER A 294 13.98 -4.37 -4.47
CA SER A 294 14.92 -5.49 -4.37
C SER A 294 14.16 -6.83 -4.39
N THR A 295 13.54 -7.22 -3.28
CA THR A 295 12.71 -8.41 -3.12
C THR A 295 11.25 -8.07 -2.82
N GLY A 296 10.93 -6.79 -2.65
CA GLY A 296 9.60 -6.27 -2.33
C GLY A 296 8.70 -6.16 -3.56
N SER A 297 7.56 -5.52 -3.40
CA SER A 297 6.59 -5.31 -4.48
C SER A 297 6.25 -3.84 -4.66
N VAL A 298 6.27 -3.37 -5.91
CA VAL A 298 5.71 -2.07 -6.29
C VAL A 298 4.48 -2.31 -7.16
N THR A 299 3.38 -1.66 -6.81
CA THR A 299 2.17 -1.59 -7.63
C THR A 299 1.91 -0.13 -7.94
N LEU A 300 1.78 0.19 -9.23
CA LEU A 300 1.40 1.51 -9.70
C LEU A 300 0.15 1.39 -10.57
N ALA A 301 -0.86 2.18 -10.27
CA ALA A 301 -2.08 2.30 -11.04
C ALA A 301 -2.35 3.77 -11.39
N TYR A 302 -2.91 4.00 -12.57
CA TYR A 302 -3.48 5.29 -12.94
C TYR A 302 -4.48 5.17 -14.08
N SER A 303 -5.38 6.16 -14.17
CA SER A 303 -6.34 6.29 -15.27
C SER A 303 -6.27 7.67 -15.91
N ASN A 304 -6.25 7.72 -17.25
CA ASN A 304 -6.41 8.94 -18.03
C ASN A 304 -5.43 10.07 -17.66
N ILE A 305 -4.16 9.76 -17.37
CA ILE A 305 -3.17 10.79 -17.04
C ILE A 305 -2.96 11.74 -18.23
N ILE A 306 -2.79 13.02 -17.90
CA ILE A 306 -2.38 14.08 -18.82
C ILE A 306 -0.88 14.26 -18.66
N HIS A 307 -0.15 14.15 -19.76
CA HIS A 307 1.30 14.35 -19.77
C HIS A 307 1.61 15.72 -20.34
N GLU A 308 2.40 16.54 -19.66
CA GLU A 308 2.83 17.82 -20.24
C GLU A 308 4.05 17.66 -21.16
N ASN A 309 4.88 16.66 -20.84
CA ASN A 309 6.16 16.41 -21.47
C ASN A 309 6.32 14.91 -21.78
N ASN A 310 7.37 14.56 -22.54
CA ASN A 310 7.77 13.17 -22.65
C ASN A 310 8.24 12.66 -21.28
N VAL A 311 7.80 11.47 -20.89
CA VAL A 311 8.10 10.91 -19.58
C VAL A 311 8.90 9.61 -19.74
N TYR A 312 10.05 9.57 -19.08
CA TYR A 312 10.88 8.36 -18.99
C TYR A 312 10.61 7.63 -17.66
N TRP A 313 10.07 6.42 -17.73
CA TRP A 313 9.81 5.57 -16.59
C TRP A 313 10.96 4.57 -16.44
N SER A 314 11.76 4.75 -15.40
CA SER A 314 12.83 3.83 -15.02
C SER A 314 12.33 2.89 -13.93
N LEU A 315 12.21 1.60 -14.23
CA LEU A 315 11.82 0.62 -13.22
C LEU A 315 12.85 -0.49 -13.11
N SER A 316 13.24 -0.85 -11.89
CA SER A 316 14.20 -1.91 -11.67
C SER A 316 13.76 -2.85 -10.55
N THR A 317 14.00 -4.16 -10.74
CA THR A 317 13.84 -5.13 -9.65
C THR A 317 14.86 -6.26 -9.62
N SER A 318 15.26 -6.72 -8.44
CA SER A 318 16.12 -7.91 -8.36
C SER A 318 15.28 -9.19 -8.39
N THR A 319 14.64 -9.55 -7.27
CA THR A 319 13.78 -10.73 -7.12
C THR A 319 12.33 -10.36 -6.80
N GLY A 320 12.02 -9.08 -6.70
CA GLY A 320 10.71 -8.55 -6.34
C GLY A 320 9.71 -8.55 -7.50
N SER A 321 8.61 -7.85 -7.31
CA SER A 321 7.59 -7.68 -8.35
C SER A 321 7.30 -6.22 -8.64
N VAL A 322 7.04 -5.92 -9.92
CA VAL A 322 6.52 -4.63 -10.38
C VAL A 322 5.22 -4.91 -11.12
N ASN A 323 4.13 -4.29 -10.69
CA ASN A 323 2.83 -4.36 -11.33
C ASN A 323 2.41 -2.97 -11.79
N LEU A 324 2.13 -2.82 -13.08
CA LEU A 324 1.63 -1.59 -13.68
C LEU A 324 0.21 -1.80 -14.19
N PHE A 325 -0.69 -0.91 -13.81
CA PHE A 325 -2.07 -0.85 -14.29
C PHE A 325 -2.29 0.51 -14.94
N ILE A 326 -2.38 0.52 -16.25
CA ILE A 326 -2.46 1.72 -17.07
C ILE A 326 -3.79 1.69 -17.81
N GLU A 327 -4.67 2.63 -17.49
CA GLU A 327 -5.84 2.93 -18.30
C GLU A 327 -5.65 4.31 -18.95
N GLN A 328 -5.75 4.37 -20.27
CA GLN A 328 -5.62 5.61 -21.03
C GLN A 328 -6.63 5.63 -22.17
N THR A 329 -7.85 6.05 -21.88
CA THR A 329 -8.96 6.12 -22.86
C THR A 329 -9.12 7.53 -23.45
N ILE A 330 -8.40 8.52 -22.92
CA ILE A 330 -8.32 9.87 -23.48
C ILE A 330 -6.95 10.15 -24.11
N LEU A 331 -6.95 11.03 -25.10
CA LEU A 331 -5.73 11.59 -25.63
C LEU A 331 -5.25 12.76 -24.77
N SER A 332 -4.00 12.69 -24.33
CA SER A 332 -3.28 13.86 -23.83
C SER A 332 -3.34 15.00 -24.88
N PRO A 333 -3.55 16.26 -24.46
CA PRO A 333 -3.51 17.42 -25.36
C PRO A 333 -2.12 17.64 -25.98
N THR A 334 -1.09 17.05 -25.38
CA THR A 334 0.29 17.07 -25.89
C THR A 334 0.57 15.76 -26.63
N ASN A 335 1.37 15.85 -27.70
CA ASN A 335 1.90 14.67 -28.40
C ASN A 335 3.09 14.10 -27.59
N ALA A 336 2.83 13.66 -26.36
CA ALA A 336 3.84 13.11 -25.46
C ALA A 336 4.14 11.64 -25.77
N SER A 337 5.41 11.27 -25.63
CA SER A 337 5.88 9.88 -25.63
C SER A 337 6.15 9.41 -24.20
N MET A 338 5.81 8.15 -23.94
CA MET A 338 5.93 7.48 -22.66
C MET A 338 6.86 6.29 -22.82
N ASP A 339 8.08 6.42 -22.31
CA ASP A 339 9.14 5.43 -22.49
C ASP A 339 9.36 4.67 -21.17
N PHE A 340 8.97 3.41 -21.13
CA PHE A 340 9.07 2.53 -19.96
C PHE A 340 10.25 1.58 -20.12
N VAL A 341 11.24 1.69 -19.26
CA VAL A 341 12.40 0.78 -19.21
C VAL A 341 12.34 0.01 -17.91
N LEU A 342 12.10 -1.30 -18.00
CA LEU A 342 11.95 -2.20 -16.88
C LEU A 342 13.03 -3.28 -16.90
N ASP A 343 13.91 -3.27 -15.90
CA ASP A 343 14.99 -4.25 -15.77
C ASP A 343 14.78 -5.15 -14.55
N THR A 344 14.83 -6.47 -14.74
CA THR A 344 14.77 -7.42 -13.63
C THR A 344 15.76 -8.58 -13.72
N SER A 345 16.19 -9.10 -12.56
CA SER A 345 16.98 -10.34 -12.52
C SER A 345 16.09 -11.58 -12.47
N THR A 346 15.55 -11.92 -11.30
CA THR A 346 14.70 -13.11 -11.10
C THR A 346 13.26 -12.74 -10.72
N GLY A 347 12.95 -11.45 -10.65
CA GLY A 347 11.65 -10.92 -10.26
C GLY A 347 10.59 -11.05 -11.35
N SER A 348 9.42 -10.49 -11.12
CA SER A 348 8.32 -10.50 -12.10
C SER A 348 7.89 -9.09 -12.47
N VAL A 349 7.64 -8.90 -13.76
CA VAL A 349 7.02 -7.69 -14.31
C VAL A 349 5.65 -8.06 -14.86
N THR A 350 4.63 -7.36 -14.37
CA THR A 350 3.27 -7.46 -14.90
C THR A 350 2.83 -6.08 -15.35
N THR A 351 2.41 -5.96 -16.60
CA THR A 351 1.78 -4.74 -17.12
C THR A 351 0.40 -5.07 -17.65
N TYR A 352 -0.59 -4.27 -17.25
CA TYR A 352 -1.93 -4.27 -17.81
C TYR A 352 -2.18 -2.90 -18.40
N CYS A 353 -2.46 -2.84 -19.70
CA CYS A 353 -2.72 -1.61 -20.43
C CYS A 353 -4.10 -1.70 -21.08
N GLU A 354 -4.95 -0.72 -20.82
CA GLU A 354 -6.21 -0.48 -21.52
C GLU A 354 -6.10 0.90 -22.19
N LEU A 355 -5.90 0.91 -23.50
CA LEU A 355 -5.54 2.12 -24.25
C LEU A 355 -6.58 2.44 -25.31
N ASP A 356 -6.81 3.73 -25.57
CA ASP A 356 -7.59 4.16 -26.73
C ASP A 356 -6.90 3.73 -28.03
N SER A 357 -7.70 3.35 -29.03
CA SER A 357 -7.23 2.92 -30.35
C SER A 357 -6.38 3.95 -31.10
N GLU A 358 -6.40 5.22 -30.69
CA GLU A 358 -5.56 6.31 -31.20
C GLU A 358 -4.18 6.39 -30.54
N ILE A 359 -3.92 5.61 -29.49
CA ILE A 359 -2.62 5.52 -28.81
C ILE A 359 -1.78 4.40 -29.40
N GLY A 360 -0.53 4.71 -29.70
CA GLY A 360 0.46 3.74 -30.16
C GLY A 360 1.05 2.99 -28.97
N ILE A 361 1.20 1.67 -29.06
CA ILE A 361 1.95 0.89 -28.08
C ILE A 361 2.97 -0.02 -28.77
N GLU A 362 4.19 -0.03 -28.25
CA GLU A 362 5.29 -0.91 -28.61
C GLU A 362 5.83 -1.58 -27.33
N ILE A 363 6.07 -2.88 -27.37
CA ILE A 363 6.66 -3.65 -26.27
C ILE A 363 7.77 -4.53 -26.84
N ASP A 364 8.99 -4.30 -26.39
CA ASP A 364 10.16 -5.14 -26.62
C ASP A 364 10.53 -5.84 -25.30
N ALA A 365 10.40 -7.17 -25.25
CA ALA A 365 10.61 -7.95 -24.05
C ALA A 365 11.72 -9.00 -24.26
N ASP A 366 12.70 -9.06 -23.36
CA ASP A 366 13.79 -10.03 -23.44
C ASP A 366 13.92 -10.88 -22.16
N THR A 367 14.26 -12.15 -22.32
CA THR A 367 14.66 -12.99 -21.21
C THR A 367 15.73 -14.04 -21.51
N SER A 368 16.64 -14.27 -20.54
CA SER A 368 17.67 -15.30 -20.70
C SER A 368 17.16 -16.73 -20.43
N THR A 369 16.41 -16.93 -19.34
CA THR A 369 15.84 -18.24 -18.95
C THR A 369 14.41 -18.15 -18.40
N GLY A 370 13.83 -16.95 -18.39
CA GLY A 370 12.52 -16.67 -17.84
C GLY A 370 11.38 -17.05 -18.78
N SER A 371 10.21 -16.46 -18.55
CA SER A 371 9.06 -16.59 -19.44
C SER A 371 8.51 -15.23 -19.84
N ILE A 372 8.18 -15.09 -21.12
CA ILE A 372 7.51 -13.91 -21.66
C ILE A 372 6.08 -14.29 -22.06
N THR A 373 5.11 -13.47 -21.69
CA THR A 373 3.72 -13.57 -22.13
C THR A 373 3.25 -12.19 -22.62
N LEU A 374 3.31 -11.97 -23.93
CA LEU A 374 2.78 -10.79 -24.60
C LEU A 374 1.47 -11.12 -25.36
N PRO A 375 0.68 -10.12 -25.81
CA PRO A 375 -0.60 -10.35 -26.50
C PRO A 375 -0.52 -11.25 -27.74
N ASN A 376 0.59 -11.22 -28.48
CA ASN A 376 0.81 -12.07 -29.66
C ASN A 376 1.59 -13.36 -29.35
N GLY A 377 1.99 -13.57 -28.10
CA GLY A 377 2.80 -14.71 -27.65
C GLY A 377 4.29 -14.67 -28.01
N ASN A 378 4.79 -13.57 -28.59
CA ASN A 378 6.22 -13.39 -28.90
C ASN A 378 6.92 -12.51 -27.85
N ASP A 379 8.20 -12.22 -28.09
CA ASP A 379 9.06 -11.28 -27.37
C ASP A 379 8.85 -9.82 -27.80
N TYR A 380 8.26 -9.58 -28.96
CA TYR A 380 7.97 -8.24 -29.46
C TYR A 380 6.50 -8.07 -29.84
N TYR A 381 5.89 -6.96 -29.43
CA TYR A 381 4.53 -6.56 -29.77
C TYR A 381 4.49 -5.08 -30.19
N VAL A 382 3.70 -4.76 -31.22
CA VAL A 382 3.48 -3.38 -31.65
C VAL A 382 2.05 -3.24 -32.18
N SER A 383 1.37 -2.15 -31.82
CA SER A 383 0.05 -1.84 -32.37
C SER A 383 0.13 -1.37 -33.82
N SER A 384 -0.97 -1.49 -34.56
CA SER A 384 -1.04 -0.98 -35.93
C SER A 384 -0.84 0.53 -35.94
N ASP A 385 -0.01 1.00 -36.88
CA ASP A 385 0.26 2.42 -37.09
C ASP A 385 0.92 3.14 -35.89
N PHE A 386 1.63 2.43 -35.00
CA PHE A 386 2.38 2.99 -33.86
C PHE A 386 3.12 4.29 -34.21
N ALA A 387 3.93 4.28 -35.28
CA ALA A 387 4.73 5.42 -35.71
C ALA A 387 3.91 6.63 -36.24
N LEU A 388 2.61 6.45 -36.47
CA LEU A 388 1.69 7.50 -36.95
C LEU A 388 0.79 8.03 -35.82
N LYS A 389 0.78 7.39 -34.65
CA LYS A 389 -0.03 7.83 -33.51
C LYS A 389 0.60 9.07 -32.86
N ALA A 390 -0.26 9.96 -32.38
CA ALA A 390 0.15 11.22 -31.74
C ALA A 390 0.77 10.98 -30.35
N ILE A 391 0.28 9.94 -29.66
CA ILE A 391 0.73 9.50 -28.35
C ILE A 391 1.29 8.09 -28.49
N GLN A 392 2.43 7.84 -27.87
CA GLN A 392 3.18 6.59 -27.99
C GLN A 392 3.60 6.09 -26.62
N TYR A 393 3.37 4.81 -26.36
CA TYR A 393 3.84 4.08 -25.19
C TYR A 393 4.86 3.05 -25.69
N SER A 394 6.12 3.19 -25.30
CA SER A 394 7.19 2.25 -25.64
C SER A 394 7.67 1.55 -24.37
N PHE A 395 7.61 0.22 -24.34
CA PHE A 395 8.06 -0.60 -23.22
C PHE A 395 9.28 -1.41 -23.63
N VAL A 396 10.35 -1.33 -22.85
CA VAL A 396 11.53 -2.21 -22.91
C VAL A 396 11.56 -3.01 -21.62
N LEU A 397 11.26 -4.31 -21.70
CA LEU A 397 11.07 -5.19 -20.54
C LEU A 397 12.16 -6.27 -20.54
N THR A 398 13.12 -6.23 -19.63
CA THR A 398 14.23 -7.20 -19.59
C THR A 398 14.17 -8.04 -18.32
N THR A 399 14.28 -9.37 -18.43
CA THR A 399 14.46 -10.25 -17.25
C THR A 399 15.51 -11.34 -17.43
N SER A 400 16.39 -11.59 -16.45
CA SER A 400 17.32 -12.71 -16.56
C SER A 400 16.60 -14.07 -16.44
N THR A 401 16.00 -14.39 -15.30
CA THR A 401 15.33 -15.67 -15.03
C THR A 401 13.88 -15.51 -14.60
N GLY A 402 13.40 -14.27 -14.52
CA GLY A 402 12.09 -13.90 -14.02
C GLY A 402 10.96 -14.15 -15.03
N SER A 403 9.83 -13.47 -14.83
CA SER A 403 8.71 -13.55 -15.77
C SER A 403 8.22 -12.17 -16.17
N ILE A 404 7.99 -11.98 -17.46
CA ILE A 404 7.35 -10.79 -18.04
C ILE A 404 5.96 -11.20 -18.51
N THR A 405 4.95 -10.48 -18.04
CA THR A 405 3.57 -10.60 -18.52
C THR A 405 3.06 -9.22 -18.90
N ALA A 406 2.63 -9.05 -20.14
CA ALA A 406 1.97 -7.83 -20.60
C ALA A 406 0.61 -8.19 -21.21
N ASN A 407 -0.42 -7.48 -20.79
CA ASN A 407 -1.75 -7.54 -21.38
C ASN A 407 -2.11 -6.17 -21.92
N VAL A 408 -2.61 -6.14 -23.15
CA VAL A 408 -2.99 -4.92 -23.86
C VAL A 408 -4.41 -5.10 -24.40
N VAL A 409 -5.28 -4.19 -24.02
CA VAL A 409 -6.64 -4.03 -24.54
C VAL A 409 -6.67 -2.70 -25.27
N ASN A 410 -7.05 -2.71 -26.55
CA ASN A 410 -7.19 -1.54 -27.42
C ASN A 410 -8.61 -1.42 -27.96
#